data_AF-A0A923BXD8-F1
#
_entry.id   AF-A0A923BXD8-F1
#
_cell.length_a   1.000
_cell.length_b   1.000
_cell.length_c   1.000
_cell.angle_alpha   90.00
_cell.angle_beta   90.00
_cell.angle_gamma   90.00
#
_symmetry.space_group_name_H-M   'P 1'
#
loop_
_entity.id
_entity.type
_entity.pdbx_description
1 polymer ?
#
loop_
_entity_poly.entity_id
_entity_poly.type
_entity_poly.pdbx_seq_one_letter_code
_entity_poly.pdbx_strand_id
1 'polypeptide(L)'
;MSRVSQQLGIAHFSCIEMRPADFVDLAGQVGYTSVGLRLHPAFPGAPFYTLAPGSAQMRQTKTALRQAGIGVYDIEFVVVDGAFSPTDLSAVLDSAAELGARRLSVCGDDPDKGRFVANLSALAELAAAAGIAVDLEVMPWREIGTLDAAVKAVAATGMTNVGMLVDALHLARSGASPEDLAGLPPSMIRSVQLCDAHAERPEDTAALIAEARGGRLLPGLGALPLGELLGVIPQDAAISVEVPKGAETDEAHLRALFDATTRILRTTTSAT
;
A
#
# COMPACT_ATOMS: atom_id res chain seq x y z
N MET A 1 15.21 -18.89 -12.33
CA MET A 1 13.90 -18.59 -12.95
C MET A 1 13.75 -17.08 -12.92
N SER A 2 13.66 -16.43 -14.06
CA SER A 2 13.71 -14.96 -14.15
C SER A 2 12.42 -14.32 -13.60
N ARG A 3 12.51 -13.09 -13.08
CA ARG A 3 11.35 -12.28 -12.60
C ARG A 3 10.38 -11.86 -13.74
N VAL A 4 10.23 -12.65 -14.80
CA VAL A 4 9.69 -12.27 -16.12
C VAL A 4 8.16 -12.16 -16.18
N SER A 5 7.46 -12.13 -15.06
CA SER A 5 6.03 -11.80 -15.02
C SER A 5 5.63 -11.07 -13.74
N GLN A 6 6.47 -10.15 -13.24
CA GLN A 6 6.15 -9.34 -12.06
C GLN A 6 4.80 -8.62 -12.29
N GLN A 7 3.81 -9.01 -11.50
CA GLN A 7 2.48 -8.41 -11.43
C GLN A 7 2.64 -7.04 -10.76
N LEU A 8 2.54 -5.97 -11.55
CA LEU A 8 2.63 -4.60 -11.03
C LEU A 8 1.24 -4.10 -10.66
N GLY A 9 1.09 -3.67 -9.41
CA GLY A 9 -0.08 -2.97 -8.91
C GLY A 9 0.05 -1.45 -8.98
N ILE A 10 -1.07 -0.75 -8.78
CA ILE A 10 -1.16 0.71 -8.63
C ILE A 10 -2.05 1.05 -7.44
N ALA A 11 -1.56 1.91 -6.55
CA ALA A 11 -2.33 2.40 -5.42
C ALA A 11 -3.34 3.48 -5.87
N HIS A 12 -4.56 3.43 -5.34
CA HIS A 12 -5.63 4.38 -5.67
C HIS A 12 -5.24 5.81 -5.31
N PHE A 13 -4.43 5.99 -4.27
CA PHE A 13 -3.97 7.32 -3.89
C PHE A 13 -3.21 8.05 -5.01
N SER A 14 -2.64 7.31 -5.97
CA SER A 14 -2.02 7.89 -7.18
C SER A 14 -3.02 8.64 -8.07
N CYS A 15 -4.32 8.29 -7.98
CA CYS A 15 -5.43 8.79 -8.80
C CYS A 15 -6.74 8.90 -8.02
N ILE A 16 -6.66 9.45 -6.80
CA ILE A 16 -7.75 9.34 -5.82
C ILE A 16 -9.05 10.04 -6.21
N GLU A 17 -9.01 10.92 -7.22
CA GLU A 17 -10.19 11.59 -7.76
C GLU A 17 -10.99 10.70 -8.73
N MET A 18 -10.38 9.63 -9.25
CA MET A 18 -11.04 8.69 -10.15
C MET A 18 -11.96 7.75 -9.38
N ARG A 19 -13.17 7.53 -9.89
CA ARG A 19 -14.06 6.53 -9.29
C ARG A 19 -13.46 5.13 -9.48
N PRO A 20 -13.68 4.19 -8.54
CA PRO A 20 -13.07 2.87 -8.58
C PRO A 20 -13.21 2.10 -9.90
N ALA A 21 -14.38 2.15 -10.55
CA ALA A 21 -14.58 1.48 -11.84
C ALA A 21 -13.74 2.11 -12.97
N ASP A 22 -13.74 3.44 -13.05
CA ASP A 22 -12.97 4.18 -14.07
C ASP A 22 -11.46 3.98 -13.86
N PHE A 23 -11.01 3.99 -12.59
CA PHE A 23 -9.62 3.72 -12.22
C PHE A 23 -9.18 2.30 -12.60
N VAL A 24 -10.02 1.30 -12.32
CA VAL A 24 -9.76 -0.10 -12.69
C VAL A 24 -9.65 -0.27 -14.20
N ASP A 25 -10.60 0.30 -14.96
CA ASP A 25 -10.59 0.21 -16.42
C ASP A 25 -9.30 0.81 -17.00
N LEU A 26 -8.91 1.99 -16.52
CA LEU A 26 -7.70 2.67 -16.96
C LEU A 26 -6.43 1.90 -16.56
N ALA A 27 -6.37 1.38 -15.32
CA ALA A 27 -5.25 0.57 -14.86
C ALA A 27 -5.04 -0.68 -15.73
N GLY A 28 -6.13 -1.36 -16.11
CA GLY A 28 -6.11 -2.50 -17.02
C GLY A 28 -5.64 -2.14 -18.43
N GLN A 29 -6.14 -1.04 -18.99
CA GLN A 29 -5.67 -0.51 -20.29
C GLN A 29 -4.18 -0.13 -20.26
N VAL A 30 -3.67 0.27 -19.08
CA VAL A 30 -2.26 0.58 -18.91
C VAL A 30 -1.39 -0.66 -18.82
N GLY A 31 -1.91 -1.75 -18.26
CA GLY A 31 -1.20 -3.02 -18.14
C GLY A 31 -0.83 -3.37 -16.70
N TYR A 32 -1.35 -2.65 -15.71
CA TYR A 32 -1.32 -3.09 -14.32
C TYR A 32 -2.10 -4.39 -14.17
N THR A 33 -1.75 -5.20 -13.18
CA THR A 33 -2.40 -6.49 -12.91
C THR A 33 -3.25 -6.47 -11.64
N SER A 34 -3.08 -5.44 -10.82
CA SER A 34 -3.89 -5.21 -9.63
C SER A 34 -4.02 -3.74 -9.29
N VAL A 35 -5.03 -3.40 -8.49
CA VAL A 35 -5.21 -2.07 -7.90
C VAL A 35 -5.30 -2.19 -6.38
N GLY A 36 -4.84 -1.16 -5.67
CA GLY A 36 -5.32 -0.84 -4.33
C GLY A 36 -6.59 0.02 -4.43
N LEU A 37 -7.45 0.02 -3.41
CA LEU A 37 -8.67 0.85 -3.39
C LEU A 37 -8.87 1.57 -2.05
N ARG A 38 -9.03 2.89 -2.10
CA ARG A 38 -9.42 3.73 -0.95
C ARG A 38 -10.91 3.59 -0.59
N LEU A 39 -11.23 2.69 0.34
CA LEU A 39 -12.59 2.50 0.87
C LEU A 39 -12.80 3.06 2.28
N HIS A 40 -11.73 3.58 2.89
CA HIS A 40 -11.76 4.22 4.20
C HIS A 40 -10.95 5.53 4.16
N PRO A 41 -11.39 6.60 4.85
CA PRO A 41 -10.62 7.84 4.91
C PRO A 41 -9.31 7.65 5.68
N ALA A 42 -8.19 8.14 5.14
CA ALA A 42 -6.88 8.13 5.83
C ALA A 42 -6.77 9.17 6.95
N PHE A 43 -7.62 10.19 6.92
CA PHE A 43 -7.74 11.26 7.91
C PHE A 43 -9.10 11.94 7.73
N PRO A 44 -9.60 12.70 8.72
CA PRO A 44 -10.86 13.42 8.58
C PRO A 44 -10.90 14.30 7.33
N GLY A 45 -11.87 14.06 6.45
CA GLY A 45 -12.04 14.79 5.19
C GLY A 45 -11.21 14.27 4.01
N ALA A 46 -10.40 13.22 4.19
CA ALA A 46 -9.71 12.57 3.07
C ALA A 46 -10.73 11.97 2.07
N PRO A 47 -10.47 12.03 0.75
CA PRO A 47 -11.31 11.38 -0.24
C PRO A 47 -11.27 9.86 -0.09
N PHE A 48 -12.44 9.22 -0.22
CA PHE A 48 -12.63 7.77 -0.22
C PHE A 48 -13.93 7.42 -0.93
N TYR A 49 -14.11 6.13 -1.26
CA TYR A 49 -15.30 5.65 -1.96
C TYR A 49 -16.04 4.59 -1.15
N THR A 50 -17.36 4.76 -1.05
CA THR A 50 -18.22 3.73 -0.46
C THR A 50 -18.73 2.79 -1.55
N LEU A 51 -18.30 1.53 -1.49
CA LEU A 51 -18.77 0.46 -2.36
C LEU A 51 -19.56 -0.58 -1.55
N ALA A 52 -20.75 -0.21 -1.07
CA ALA A 52 -21.56 -1.13 -0.27
C ALA A 52 -21.84 -2.45 -1.04
N PRO A 53 -21.83 -3.61 -0.37
CA PRO A 53 -22.11 -4.88 -1.00
C PRO A 53 -23.42 -4.88 -1.80
N GLY A 54 -23.40 -5.44 -3.01
CA GLY A 54 -24.57 -5.43 -3.90
C GLY A 54 -25.03 -4.05 -4.39
N SER A 55 -24.28 -2.97 -4.17
CA SER A 55 -24.60 -1.64 -4.76
C SER A 55 -24.38 -1.61 -6.28
N ALA A 56 -24.88 -0.57 -6.94
CA ALA A 56 -24.62 -0.36 -8.37
C ALA A 56 -23.12 -0.12 -8.64
N GLN A 57 -22.47 0.66 -7.78
CA GLN A 57 -21.06 0.99 -7.85
C GLN A 57 -20.17 -0.24 -7.64
N MET A 58 -20.54 -1.12 -6.69
CA MET A 58 -19.88 -2.42 -6.50
C MET A 58 -19.97 -3.29 -7.76
N ARG A 59 -21.17 -3.43 -8.34
CA ARG A 59 -21.36 -4.21 -9.60
C ARG A 59 -20.58 -3.62 -10.77
N GLN A 60 -20.53 -2.30 -10.90
CA GLN A 60 -19.75 -1.60 -11.92
C GLN A 60 -18.26 -1.89 -11.75
N THR A 61 -17.71 -1.69 -10.55
CA THR A 61 -16.31 -1.95 -10.23
C THR A 61 -15.92 -3.41 -10.48
N LYS A 62 -16.76 -4.37 -10.07
CA LYS A 62 -16.54 -5.79 -10.36
C LYS A 62 -16.59 -6.10 -11.85
N THR A 63 -17.39 -5.39 -12.62
CA THR A 63 -17.45 -5.56 -14.07
C THR A 63 -16.19 -5.04 -14.74
N ALA A 64 -15.73 -3.85 -14.35
CA ALA A 64 -14.44 -3.30 -14.75
C ALA A 64 -13.29 -4.27 -14.45
N LEU A 65 -13.21 -4.80 -13.21
CA LEU A 65 -12.18 -5.78 -12.82
C LEU A 65 -12.17 -7.01 -13.74
N ARG A 66 -13.35 -7.58 -14.03
CA ARG A 66 -13.48 -8.74 -14.93
C ARG A 66 -13.11 -8.43 -16.37
N GLN A 67 -13.48 -7.24 -16.87
CA GLN A 67 -13.20 -6.83 -18.26
C GLN A 67 -11.72 -6.49 -18.45
N ALA A 68 -11.11 -5.82 -17.49
CA ALA A 68 -9.69 -5.51 -17.44
C ALA A 68 -8.82 -6.74 -17.18
N GLY A 69 -9.36 -7.78 -16.52
CA GLY A 69 -8.60 -8.97 -16.14
C GLY A 69 -7.62 -8.72 -14.99
N ILE A 70 -7.92 -7.75 -14.12
CA ILE A 70 -7.07 -7.34 -13.00
C ILE A 70 -7.78 -7.59 -11.65
N GLY A 71 -7.01 -7.70 -10.56
CA GLY A 71 -7.53 -7.93 -9.21
C GLY A 71 -7.47 -6.71 -8.30
N VAL A 72 -8.11 -6.79 -7.15
CA VAL A 72 -7.85 -5.87 -6.03
C VAL A 72 -6.81 -6.52 -5.12
N TYR A 73 -5.67 -5.87 -4.91
CA TYR A 73 -4.66 -6.38 -4.00
C TYR A 73 -4.98 -5.98 -2.56
N ASP A 74 -5.09 -4.68 -2.29
CA ASP A 74 -5.35 -4.16 -0.97
C ASP A 74 -6.46 -3.10 -0.92
N ILE A 75 -7.02 -2.93 0.28
CA ILE A 75 -7.81 -1.76 0.64
C ILE A 75 -6.91 -0.79 1.40
N GLU A 76 -6.87 0.45 0.93
CA GLU A 76 -6.05 1.52 1.46
C GLU A 76 -6.89 2.47 2.32
N PHE A 77 -6.33 3.11 3.33
CA PHE A 77 -5.61 2.44 4.42
C PHE A 77 -6.28 2.95 5.71
N VAL A 78 -6.16 2.21 6.82
CA VAL A 78 -6.85 2.55 8.08
C VAL A 78 -5.86 3.01 9.15
N VAL A 79 -6.24 4.03 9.90
CA VAL A 79 -5.50 4.48 11.09
C VAL A 79 -5.98 3.68 12.30
N VAL A 80 -5.07 2.96 12.96
CA VAL A 80 -5.32 2.27 14.23
C VAL A 80 -4.76 3.14 15.35
N ASP A 81 -5.63 3.94 15.95
CA ASP A 81 -5.33 4.82 17.08
C ASP A 81 -5.97 4.32 18.39
N GLY A 82 -5.90 5.11 19.46
CA GLY A 82 -6.47 4.76 20.76
C GLY A 82 -8.00 4.73 20.83
N ALA A 83 -8.70 5.31 19.84
CA ALA A 83 -10.15 5.30 19.73
C ALA A 83 -10.67 4.25 18.74
N PHE A 84 -9.77 3.65 17.95
CA PHE A 84 -10.10 2.64 16.96
C PHE A 84 -10.82 1.43 17.58
N SER A 85 -11.92 1.04 16.95
CA SER A 85 -12.60 -0.24 17.20
C SER A 85 -12.53 -1.12 15.94
N PRO A 86 -12.01 -2.36 16.02
CA PRO A 86 -11.98 -3.28 14.88
C PRO A 86 -13.34 -3.49 14.21
N THR A 87 -14.43 -3.47 14.98
CA THR A 87 -15.79 -3.68 14.46
C THR A 87 -16.25 -2.59 13.50
N ASP A 88 -15.67 -1.39 13.58
CA ASP A 88 -16.04 -0.27 12.73
C ASP A 88 -15.67 -0.52 11.26
N LEU A 89 -14.74 -1.46 11.02
CA LEU A 89 -14.34 -1.89 9.68
C LEU A 89 -15.18 -3.01 9.09
N SER A 90 -16.21 -3.52 9.78
CA SER A 90 -17.01 -4.66 9.28
C SER A 90 -17.57 -4.40 7.87
N ALA A 91 -18.15 -3.22 7.63
CA ALA A 91 -18.69 -2.85 6.31
C ALA A 91 -17.61 -2.70 5.23
N VAL A 92 -16.42 -2.24 5.62
CA VAL A 92 -15.26 -2.13 4.71
C VAL A 92 -14.76 -3.53 4.35
N LEU A 93 -14.66 -4.44 5.32
CA LEU A 93 -14.25 -5.83 5.12
C LEU A 93 -15.26 -6.62 4.27
N ASP A 94 -16.57 -6.41 4.44
CA ASP A 94 -17.60 -7.01 3.58
C ASP A 94 -17.43 -6.55 2.12
N SER A 95 -17.18 -5.25 1.93
CA SER A 95 -16.95 -4.67 0.60
C SER A 95 -15.66 -5.22 -0.03
N ALA A 96 -14.59 -5.30 0.77
CA ALA A 96 -13.30 -5.82 0.37
C ALA A 96 -13.39 -7.30 -0.04
N ALA A 97 -14.12 -8.12 0.73
CA ALA A 97 -14.38 -9.52 0.42
C ALA A 97 -15.17 -9.68 -0.88
N GLU A 98 -16.21 -8.86 -1.09
CA GLU A 98 -17.00 -8.93 -2.33
C GLU A 98 -16.17 -8.57 -3.58
N LEU A 99 -15.19 -7.67 -3.43
CA LEU A 99 -14.22 -7.31 -4.47
C LEU A 99 -13.11 -8.35 -4.67
N GLY A 100 -12.93 -9.27 -3.70
CA GLY A 100 -11.83 -10.22 -3.69
C GLY A 100 -10.48 -9.59 -3.34
N ALA A 101 -10.48 -8.52 -2.54
CA ALA A 101 -9.25 -7.93 -2.01
C ALA A 101 -8.49 -8.95 -1.17
N ARG A 102 -7.16 -8.91 -1.23
CA ARG A 102 -6.29 -9.85 -0.49
C ARG A 102 -5.85 -9.28 0.84
N ARG A 103 -5.66 -7.96 0.90
CA ARG A 103 -5.07 -7.28 2.06
C ARG A 103 -5.80 -5.99 2.45
N LEU A 104 -5.55 -5.54 3.67
CA LEU A 104 -5.94 -4.24 4.20
C LEU A 104 -4.68 -3.58 4.76
N SER A 105 -4.31 -2.40 4.26
CA SER A 105 -3.20 -1.64 4.80
C SER A 105 -3.65 -0.78 5.98
N VAL A 106 -2.80 -0.70 7.01
CA VAL A 106 -3.04 0.06 8.24
C VAL A 106 -1.80 0.81 8.69
N CYS A 107 -1.98 1.87 9.48
CA CYS A 107 -0.89 2.52 10.20
C CYS A 107 -1.19 2.60 11.69
N GLY A 108 -0.15 2.57 12.53
CA GLY A 108 -0.28 2.66 13.98
C GLY A 108 -0.09 4.07 14.52
N ASP A 109 -1.13 4.61 15.15
CA ASP A 109 -1.15 5.96 15.75
C ASP A 109 -1.62 5.92 17.22
N ASP A 110 -1.59 4.74 17.85
CA ASP A 110 -1.88 4.57 19.27
C ASP A 110 -0.57 4.62 20.10
N PRO A 111 -0.42 5.59 21.04
CA PRO A 111 0.76 5.68 21.89
C PRO A 111 0.88 4.51 22.88
N ASP A 112 -0.23 3.80 23.17
CA ASP A 112 -0.22 2.58 23.96
C ASP A 112 0.06 1.37 23.04
N LYS A 113 1.32 0.95 23.01
CA LYS A 113 1.78 -0.18 22.19
C LYS A 113 1.06 -1.50 22.49
N GLY A 114 0.63 -1.71 23.73
CA GLY A 114 -0.10 -2.92 24.12
C GLY A 114 -1.50 -2.91 23.53
N ARG A 115 -2.20 -1.77 23.64
CA ARG A 115 -3.51 -1.58 23.03
C ARG A 115 -3.45 -1.60 21.50
N PHE A 116 -2.42 -1.00 20.90
CA PHE A 116 -2.17 -1.08 19.47
C PHE A 116 -2.11 -2.53 18.98
N VAL A 117 -1.25 -3.36 19.62
CA VAL A 117 -1.11 -4.78 19.24
C VAL A 117 -2.42 -5.54 19.45
N ALA A 118 -3.14 -5.29 20.55
CA ALA A 118 -4.43 -5.93 20.79
C ALA A 118 -5.47 -5.58 19.70
N ASN A 119 -5.55 -4.31 19.30
CA ASN A 119 -6.43 -3.84 18.24
C ASN A 119 -6.02 -4.38 16.86
N LEU A 120 -4.72 -4.43 16.57
CA LEU A 120 -4.19 -5.01 15.34
C LEU A 120 -4.53 -6.51 15.25
N SER A 121 -4.35 -7.27 16.34
CA SER A 121 -4.73 -8.68 16.40
C SER A 121 -6.23 -8.90 16.21
N ALA A 122 -7.06 -8.14 16.92
CA ALA A 122 -8.52 -8.23 16.79
C ALA A 122 -9.01 -7.86 15.37
N LEU A 123 -8.40 -6.86 14.74
CA LEU A 123 -8.65 -6.54 13.34
C LEU A 123 -8.25 -7.69 12.42
N ALA A 124 -7.08 -8.28 12.64
CA ALA A 124 -6.60 -9.39 11.83
C ALA A 124 -7.49 -10.64 11.97
N GLU A 125 -8.06 -10.90 13.15
CA GLU A 125 -9.05 -11.98 13.35
C GLU A 125 -10.32 -11.72 12.55
N LEU A 126 -10.84 -10.48 12.60
CA LEU A 126 -12.02 -10.08 11.84
C LEU A 126 -11.77 -10.15 10.33
N ALA A 127 -10.62 -9.65 9.87
CA ALA A 127 -10.21 -9.68 8.47
C ALA A 127 -10.03 -11.13 7.96
N ALA A 128 -9.52 -12.04 8.80
CA ALA A 128 -9.35 -13.44 8.42
C ALA A 128 -10.69 -14.11 8.06
N ALA A 129 -11.78 -13.78 8.77
CA ALA A 129 -13.12 -14.27 8.46
C ALA A 129 -13.63 -13.83 7.07
N ALA A 130 -13.12 -12.69 6.58
CA ALA A 130 -13.36 -12.15 5.24
C ALA A 130 -12.35 -12.64 4.19
N GLY A 131 -11.40 -13.50 4.56
CA GLY A 131 -10.32 -13.96 3.68
C GLY A 131 -9.23 -12.90 3.42
N ILE A 132 -9.16 -11.88 4.26
CA ILE A 132 -8.28 -10.72 4.12
C ILE A 132 -7.16 -10.79 5.17
N ALA A 133 -5.98 -10.38 4.77
CA ALA A 133 -4.83 -10.24 5.65
C ALA A 133 -4.49 -8.75 5.87
N VAL A 134 -3.74 -8.43 6.92
CA VAL A 134 -3.47 -7.03 7.32
C VAL A 134 -1.99 -6.70 7.15
N ASP A 135 -1.69 -5.56 6.54
CA ASP A 135 -0.34 -5.02 6.40
C ASP A 135 -0.16 -3.74 7.22
N LEU A 136 0.80 -3.74 8.12
CA LEU A 136 1.23 -2.55 8.83
C LEU A 136 2.22 -1.75 7.96
N GLU A 137 1.87 -0.51 7.67
CA GLU A 137 2.71 0.46 6.98
C GLU A 137 3.43 1.37 7.99
N VAL A 138 4.74 1.51 7.81
CA VAL A 138 5.57 2.43 8.61
C VAL A 138 5.44 3.83 8.04
N MET A 139 5.14 4.81 8.87
CA MET A 139 5.15 6.23 8.50
C MET A 139 5.86 7.05 9.59
N PRO A 140 6.93 7.79 9.28
CA PRO A 140 7.83 8.35 10.29
C PRO A 140 7.21 9.39 11.24
N TRP A 141 6.03 9.91 10.92
CA TRP A 141 5.30 10.85 11.76
C TRP A 141 4.20 10.20 12.62
N ARG A 142 4.06 8.88 12.58
CA ARG A 142 3.08 8.10 13.37
C ARG A 142 3.72 7.53 14.63
N GLU A 143 2.88 7.09 15.58
CA GLU A 143 3.35 6.41 16.80
C GLU A 143 4.16 5.13 16.50
N ILE A 144 3.75 4.38 15.46
CA ILE A 144 4.52 3.26 14.91
C ILE A 144 5.30 3.73 13.67
N GLY A 145 6.25 4.65 13.89
CA GLY A 145 6.97 5.34 12.83
C GLY A 145 8.34 4.80 12.44
N THR A 146 8.79 3.69 13.04
CA THR A 146 10.09 3.06 12.70
C THR A 146 9.92 1.61 12.30
N LEU A 147 10.84 1.11 11.47
CA LEU A 147 10.87 -0.30 11.07
C LEU A 147 10.94 -1.23 12.29
N ASP A 148 11.79 -0.93 13.28
CA ASP A 148 11.89 -1.72 14.52
C ASP A 148 10.56 -1.77 15.29
N ALA A 149 9.84 -0.64 15.39
CA ALA A 149 8.55 -0.60 16.06
C ALA A 149 7.49 -1.45 15.33
N ALA A 150 7.45 -1.39 14.00
CA ALA A 150 6.54 -2.20 13.19
C ALA A 150 6.87 -3.70 13.28
N VAL A 151 8.15 -4.08 13.17
CA VAL A 151 8.62 -5.47 13.32
C VAL A 151 8.18 -6.04 14.67
N LYS A 152 8.40 -5.29 15.76
CA LYS A 152 7.98 -5.69 17.11
C LYS A 152 6.47 -5.82 17.22
N ALA A 153 5.70 -4.90 16.66
CA ALA A 153 4.25 -4.95 16.73
C ALA A 153 3.67 -6.13 15.94
N VAL A 154 4.12 -6.34 14.70
CA VAL A 154 3.72 -7.49 13.87
C VAL A 154 4.06 -8.80 14.57
N ALA A 155 5.29 -8.95 15.07
CA ALA A 155 5.70 -10.15 15.80
C ALA A 155 4.86 -10.38 17.08
N ALA A 156 4.52 -9.32 17.81
CA ALA A 156 3.74 -9.40 19.03
C ALA A 156 2.29 -9.86 18.81
N THR A 157 1.73 -9.72 17.60
CA THR A 157 0.41 -10.28 17.28
C THR A 157 0.42 -11.81 17.33
N GLY A 158 1.55 -12.44 16.97
CA GLY A 158 1.65 -13.90 16.79
C GLY A 158 0.83 -14.45 15.61
N MET A 159 0.30 -13.59 14.74
CA MET A 159 -0.65 -13.97 13.69
C MET A 159 0.03 -14.14 12.33
N THR A 160 -0.37 -15.16 11.57
CA THR A 160 0.21 -15.45 10.25
C THR A 160 -0.39 -14.61 9.12
N ASN A 161 -1.52 -13.94 9.35
CA ASN A 161 -2.15 -13.04 8.38
C ASN A 161 -1.83 -11.56 8.63
N VAL A 162 -0.89 -11.26 9.55
CA VAL A 162 -0.37 -9.90 9.77
C VAL A 162 1.04 -9.81 9.19
N GLY A 163 1.28 -8.81 8.35
CA GLY A 163 2.57 -8.52 7.75
C GLY A 163 2.83 -7.03 7.67
N MET A 164 3.80 -6.64 6.84
CA MET A 164 4.16 -5.26 6.59
C MET A 164 4.01 -4.90 5.12
N LEU A 165 3.56 -3.67 4.90
CA LEU A 165 3.67 -2.92 3.66
C LEU A 165 4.90 -2.02 3.79
N VAL A 166 5.88 -2.21 2.90
CA VAL A 166 7.08 -1.38 2.86
C VAL A 166 6.92 -0.32 1.76
N ASP A 167 6.62 0.91 2.14
CA ASP A 167 6.67 2.06 1.24
C ASP A 167 8.11 2.58 1.12
N ALA A 168 8.59 2.79 -0.11
CA ALA A 168 9.96 3.20 -0.40
C ALA A 168 10.31 4.58 0.18
N LEU A 169 9.38 5.54 0.11
CA LEU A 169 9.55 6.85 0.72
C LEU A 169 9.60 6.71 2.23
N HIS A 170 8.62 6.05 2.83
CA HIS A 170 8.55 5.96 4.28
C HIS A 170 9.69 5.18 4.90
N LEU A 171 10.20 4.14 4.22
CA LEU A 171 11.42 3.46 4.63
C LEU A 171 12.59 4.45 4.75
N ALA A 172 12.89 5.17 3.66
CA ALA A 172 13.97 6.15 3.62
C ALA A 172 13.76 7.29 4.64
N ARG A 173 12.52 7.77 4.78
CA ARG A 173 12.15 8.81 5.74
C ARG A 173 11.98 8.29 7.18
N SER A 174 12.05 7.00 7.44
CA SER A 174 12.17 6.48 8.81
C SER A 174 13.62 6.37 9.29
N GLY A 175 14.59 6.56 8.38
CA GLY A 175 16.01 6.34 8.64
C GLY A 175 16.46 4.89 8.44
N ALA A 176 15.54 4.00 8.05
CA ALA A 176 15.84 2.64 7.65
C ALA A 176 16.31 2.57 6.19
N SER A 177 16.92 1.45 5.86
CA SER A 177 17.50 1.13 4.55
C SER A 177 17.00 -0.22 4.02
N PRO A 178 17.19 -0.53 2.73
CA PRO A 178 16.96 -1.87 2.21
C PRO A 178 17.74 -2.97 2.98
N GLU A 179 18.95 -2.68 3.46
CA GLU A 179 19.75 -3.66 4.21
C GLU A 179 19.06 -4.09 5.51
N ASP A 180 18.38 -3.17 6.19
CA ASP A 180 17.62 -3.47 7.42
C ASP A 180 16.48 -4.48 7.18
N LEU A 181 15.94 -4.52 5.95
CA LEU A 181 14.89 -5.47 5.56
C LEU A 181 15.46 -6.87 5.28
N ALA A 182 16.70 -6.97 4.80
CA ALA A 182 17.33 -8.26 4.45
C ALA A 182 17.50 -9.18 5.67
N GLY A 183 17.57 -8.61 6.88
CA GLY A 183 17.65 -9.36 8.14
C GLY A 183 16.30 -9.89 8.65
N LEU A 184 15.17 -9.52 8.04
CA LEU A 184 13.85 -9.88 8.52
C LEU A 184 13.38 -11.25 7.98
N PRO A 185 12.51 -11.97 8.70
CA PRO A 185 11.85 -13.15 8.16
C PRO A 185 11.09 -12.79 6.86
N PRO A 186 11.27 -13.53 5.74
CA PRO A 186 10.61 -13.21 4.48
C PRO A 186 9.08 -13.14 4.58
N SER A 187 8.48 -13.90 5.50
CA SER A 187 7.03 -13.88 5.75
C SER A 187 6.51 -12.56 6.31
N MET A 188 7.38 -11.67 6.80
CA MET A 188 6.98 -10.41 7.42
C MET A 188 6.69 -9.32 6.38
N ILE A 189 7.33 -9.35 5.21
CA ILE A 189 7.12 -8.37 4.14
C ILE A 189 6.16 -8.97 3.13
N ARG A 190 4.97 -8.38 2.96
CA ARG A 190 3.93 -8.91 2.07
C ARG A 190 3.71 -8.05 0.86
N SER A 191 4.00 -6.76 0.97
CA SER A 191 3.84 -5.81 -0.11
C SER A 191 4.87 -4.68 -0.04
N VAL A 192 5.12 -4.08 -1.20
CA VAL A 192 6.02 -2.95 -1.38
C VAL A 192 5.30 -1.90 -2.22
N GLN A 193 5.35 -0.64 -1.79
CA GLN A 193 4.91 0.51 -2.57
C GLN A 193 6.13 1.27 -3.06
N LEU A 194 6.25 1.39 -4.38
CA LEU A 194 7.33 2.10 -5.04
C LEU A 194 6.90 3.53 -5.36
N CYS A 195 7.82 4.43 -5.12
CA CYS A 195 7.86 5.80 -5.61
C CYS A 195 9.34 6.18 -5.71
N ASP A 196 9.64 7.43 -6.00
CA ASP A 196 10.97 7.98 -5.76
C ASP A 196 10.87 9.32 -5.03
N ALA A 197 12.01 9.85 -4.60
CA ALA A 197 12.08 11.14 -3.91
C ALA A 197 13.49 11.72 -4.00
N HIS A 198 13.63 13.00 -3.68
CA HIS A 198 14.92 13.65 -3.54
C HIS A 198 15.73 13.01 -2.39
N ALA A 199 17.07 13.11 -2.46
CA ALA A 199 17.93 12.56 -1.42
C ALA A 199 17.75 13.30 -0.08
N GLU A 200 17.51 14.61 -0.18
CA GLU A 200 17.28 15.47 0.96
C GLU A 200 16.02 15.04 1.72
N ARG A 201 16.20 14.75 3.00
CA ARG A 201 15.09 14.51 3.91
C ARG A 201 14.43 15.85 4.27
N PRO A 202 13.09 15.96 4.22
CA PRO A 202 12.39 17.14 4.75
C PRO A 202 12.73 17.40 6.22
N GLU A 203 12.82 18.69 6.59
CA GLU A 203 13.34 19.14 7.89
C GLU A 203 12.35 18.92 9.05
N ASP A 204 11.04 18.89 8.76
CA ASP A 204 10.00 18.76 9.77
C ASP A 204 8.85 17.83 9.34
N THR A 205 7.98 17.53 10.30
CA THR A 205 6.81 16.64 10.09
C THR A 205 5.83 17.16 9.04
N ALA A 206 5.63 18.48 8.96
CA ALA A 206 4.69 19.05 7.99
C ALA A 206 5.23 18.86 6.56
N ALA A 207 6.53 19.07 6.36
CA ALA A 207 7.21 18.87 5.09
C ALA A 207 7.28 17.37 4.71
N LEU A 208 7.48 16.46 5.68
CA LEU A 208 7.38 15.01 5.44
C LEU A 208 5.99 14.60 4.93
N ILE A 209 4.93 15.12 5.56
CA ILE A 209 3.55 14.84 5.16
C ILE A 209 3.25 15.44 3.78
N ALA A 210 3.74 16.65 3.49
CA ALA A 210 3.58 17.28 2.19
C ALA A 210 4.29 16.49 1.09
N GLU A 211 5.51 16.01 1.33
CA GLU A 211 6.24 15.13 0.41
C GLU A 211 5.47 13.84 0.15
N ALA A 212 5.01 13.16 1.20
CA ALA A 212 4.24 11.92 1.08
C ALA A 212 2.94 12.07 0.28
N ARG A 213 2.26 13.22 0.39
CA ARG A 213 0.95 13.45 -0.22
C ARG A 213 0.99 14.14 -1.59
N GLY A 214 2.15 14.59 -2.05
CA GLY A 214 2.24 15.24 -3.35
C GLY A 214 3.65 15.63 -3.84
N GLY A 215 4.69 15.34 -3.07
CA GLY A 215 6.09 15.58 -3.46
C GLY A 215 6.83 14.33 -3.95
N ARG A 216 6.15 13.18 -4.05
CA ARG A 216 6.73 11.94 -4.58
C ARG A 216 7.12 12.11 -6.06
N LEU A 217 8.23 11.52 -6.46
CA LEU A 217 8.71 11.46 -7.84
C LEU A 217 8.35 10.11 -8.47
N LEU A 218 8.39 10.04 -9.80
CA LEU A 218 8.28 8.77 -10.52
C LEU A 218 9.46 7.85 -10.17
N PRO A 219 9.25 6.53 -10.02
CA PRO A 219 10.34 5.56 -9.80
C PRO A 219 11.53 5.74 -10.77
N GLY A 220 12.72 5.93 -10.23
CA GLY A 220 13.96 6.13 -10.99
C GLY A 220 14.25 7.57 -11.40
N LEU A 221 13.43 8.54 -10.99
CA LEU A 221 13.70 9.98 -11.19
C LEU A 221 14.19 10.68 -9.92
N GLY A 222 14.38 9.95 -8.83
CA GLY A 222 14.92 10.46 -7.57
C GLY A 222 16.21 9.74 -7.17
N ALA A 223 16.42 9.66 -5.86
CA ALA A 223 17.65 9.15 -5.25
C ALA A 223 17.39 7.96 -4.30
N LEU A 224 16.16 7.45 -4.21
CA LEU A 224 15.86 6.31 -3.36
C LEU A 224 16.52 5.03 -3.90
N PRO A 225 17.05 4.14 -3.04
CA PRO A 225 17.76 2.93 -3.46
C PRO A 225 16.80 1.81 -3.91
N LEU A 226 16.00 2.07 -4.94
CA LEU A 226 14.91 1.17 -5.38
C LEU A 226 15.42 -0.19 -5.89
N GLY A 227 16.58 -0.22 -6.56
CA GLY A 227 17.18 -1.47 -7.01
C GLY A 227 17.61 -2.37 -5.85
N GLU A 228 18.17 -1.77 -4.79
CA GLU A 228 18.55 -2.48 -3.57
C GLU A 228 17.30 -2.97 -2.82
N LEU A 229 16.28 -2.11 -2.67
CA LEU A 229 14.98 -2.47 -2.09
C LEU A 229 14.37 -3.67 -2.82
N LEU A 230 14.31 -3.62 -4.15
CA LEU A 230 13.81 -4.72 -4.96
C LEU A 230 14.69 -5.98 -4.88
N GLY A 231 15.96 -5.85 -4.53
CA GLY A 231 16.90 -6.95 -4.34
C GLY A 231 16.67 -7.73 -3.05
N VAL A 232 16.17 -7.07 -1.99
CA VAL A 232 16.00 -7.67 -0.66
C VAL A 232 14.58 -8.14 -0.36
N ILE A 233 13.58 -7.67 -1.11
CA ILE A 233 12.18 -8.04 -0.86
C ILE A 233 11.88 -9.50 -1.27
N PRO A 234 10.96 -10.19 -0.57
CA PRO A 234 10.55 -11.55 -0.93
C PRO A 234 10.01 -11.65 -2.36
N GLN A 235 10.25 -12.79 -3.03
CA GLN A 235 9.79 -13.00 -4.40
C GLN A 235 8.25 -13.05 -4.53
N ASP A 236 7.56 -13.42 -3.46
CA ASP A 236 6.10 -13.48 -3.40
C ASP A 236 5.46 -12.19 -2.86
N ALA A 237 6.26 -11.18 -2.49
CA ALA A 237 5.74 -9.88 -2.09
C ALA A 237 5.14 -9.16 -3.29
N ALA A 238 3.95 -8.59 -3.12
CA ALA A 238 3.33 -7.79 -4.16
C ALA A 238 4.05 -6.46 -4.33
N ILE A 239 4.15 -5.99 -5.56
CA ILE A 239 4.76 -4.71 -5.90
C ILE A 239 3.66 -3.80 -6.42
N SER A 240 3.48 -2.66 -5.77
CA SER A 240 2.59 -1.58 -6.21
C SER A 240 3.40 -0.31 -6.41
N VAL A 241 2.89 0.63 -7.20
CA VAL A 241 3.42 2.00 -7.29
C VAL A 241 2.41 2.96 -6.64
N GLU A 242 2.91 3.91 -5.84
CA GLU A 242 2.10 4.96 -5.23
C GLU A 242 2.78 6.32 -5.41
N VAL A 243 2.22 7.15 -6.29
CA VAL A 243 2.69 8.53 -6.49
C VAL A 243 1.45 9.42 -6.61
N PRO A 244 0.96 9.96 -5.48
CA PRO A 244 -0.19 10.86 -5.50
C PRO A 244 0.17 12.10 -6.31
N LYS A 245 -0.70 12.40 -7.27
CA LYS A 245 -0.69 13.65 -8.03
C LYS A 245 -1.95 14.43 -7.66
N GLY A 246 -1.85 15.76 -7.62
CA GLY A 246 -3.02 16.64 -7.42
C GLY A 246 -4.04 16.51 -8.55
N ALA A 247 -4.90 17.54 -8.70
CA ALA A 247 -6.14 17.53 -9.52
C ALA A 247 -6.04 17.16 -11.03
N GLU A 248 -4.87 16.82 -11.56
CA GLU A 248 -4.65 16.41 -12.95
C GLU A 248 -4.17 14.96 -13.04
N THR A 249 -4.96 14.03 -12.50
CA THR A 249 -4.70 12.60 -12.67
C THR A 249 -5.40 12.10 -13.93
N ASP A 250 -4.61 11.59 -14.87
CA ASP A 250 -5.05 11.16 -16.18
C ASP A 250 -4.32 9.88 -16.63
N GLU A 251 -4.65 9.38 -17.82
CA GLU A 251 -3.97 8.24 -18.44
C GLU A 251 -2.46 8.45 -18.53
N ALA A 252 -2.01 9.67 -18.81
CA ALA A 252 -0.59 9.97 -18.97
C ALA A 252 0.18 9.76 -17.66
N HIS A 253 -0.42 10.12 -16.51
CA HIS A 253 0.16 9.84 -15.19
C HIS A 253 0.33 8.34 -14.93
N LEU A 254 -0.75 7.55 -15.09
CA LEU A 254 -0.70 6.10 -14.89
C LEU A 254 0.32 5.43 -15.81
N ARG A 255 0.36 5.86 -17.08
CA ARG A 255 1.31 5.36 -18.07
C ARG A 255 2.75 5.68 -17.68
N ALA A 256 3.01 6.91 -17.27
CA ALA A 256 4.34 7.34 -16.85
C ALA A 256 4.84 6.55 -15.63
N LEU A 257 3.97 6.30 -14.64
CA LEU A 257 4.26 5.44 -13.49
C LEU A 257 4.56 4.01 -13.91
N PHE A 258 3.75 3.45 -14.81
CA PHE A 258 3.91 2.08 -15.28
C PHE A 258 5.25 1.90 -16.01
N ASP A 259 5.55 2.80 -16.94
CA ASP A 259 6.77 2.76 -17.75
C ASP A 259 8.02 2.96 -16.88
N ALA A 260 7.98 3.92 -15.96
CA ALA A 260 9.07 4.20 -15.03
C ALA A 260 9.36 2.99 -14.13
N THR A 261 8.32 2.43 -13.50
CA THR A 261 8.46 1.27 -12.61
C THR A 261 8.92 0.03 -13.37
N THR A 262 8.37 -0.22 -14.56
CA THR A 262 8.75 -1.38 -15.39
C THR A 262 10.22 -1.29 -15.83
N ARG A 263 10.75 -0.09 -16.10
CA ARG A 263 12.19 0.08 -16.38
C ARG A 263 13.06 -0.39 -15.21
N ILE A 264 12.72 0.02 -13.99
CA ILE A 264 13.45 -0.36 -12.76
C ILE A 264 13.34 -1.88 -12.50
N LEU A 265 12.17 -2.48 -12.70
CA LEU A 265 11.97 -3.92 -12.53
C LEU A 265 12.82 -4.74 -13.54
N ARG A 266 12.93 -4.27 -14.79
CA ARG A 266 13.74 -4.93 -15.84
C ARG A 266 15.24 -4.85 -15.56
N THR A 267 15.74 -3.70 -15.12
CA THR A 267 17.17 -3.53 -14.80
C THR A 267 17.59 -4.38 -13.61
N THR A 268 16.74 -4.46 -12.57
CA THR A 268 17.02 -5.26 -11.37
C THR A 268 17.02 -6.77 -11.65
N THR A 269 16.17 -7.24 -12.57
CA THR A 269 16.11 -8.66 -12.97
C THR A 269 17.31 -9.12 -13.79
N SER A 270 17.98 -8.19 -14.48
CA SER A 270 19.12 -8.50 -15.36
C SER A 270 20.46 -8.54 -14.61
N ALA A 271 20.49 -8.12 -13.35
CA ALA A 271 21.69 -8.02 -12.52
C ALA A 271 21.89 -9.23 -11.57
N THR A 272 21.05 -10.26 -11.69
CA THR A 272 21.04 -11.51 -10.89
C THR A 272 21.09 -12.73 -11.80
#